data_AF-T1A0P6-F1
#
_entry.id   AF-T1A0P6-F1
#
_cell.length_a   1.000
_cell.length_b   1.000
_cell.length_c   1.000
_cell.angle_alpha   90.00
_cell.angle_beta   90.00
_cell.angle_gamma   90.00
#
_symmetry.space_group_name_H-M   'P 1'
#
loop_
_entity.id
_entity.type
_entity.pdbx_description
1 polymer ?
#
loop_
_entity_poly.entity_id
_entity_poly.type
_entity_poly.pdbx_seq_one_letter_code
_entity_poly.pdbx_strand_id
1 'polypeptide(L)' 'MGAQLAAHLVNLDIPVLLYDLPLDKGPTNGRVLQAIHGLKKMSPPPLVELERAGLIEVANYDDHLPRLSTCDLVIEAI' A
#
# COMPACT_ATOMS: atom_id res chain seq x y z
N MET A 1 -1.63 -8.43 4.93
CA MET A 1 -1.32 -7.64 6.15
C MET A 1 -0.83 -6.23 5.81
N GLY A 2 0.11 -6.06 4.87
CA GLY A 2 0.72 -4.77 4.52
C GLY A 2 -0.23 -3.59 4.28
N ALA A 3 -1.33 -3.75 3.54
CA ALA A 3 -2.27 -2.66 3.28
C ALA A 3 -2.95 -2.11 4.56
N GLN A 4 -3.19 -2.95 5.57
CA GLN A 4 -3.77 -2.50 6.84
C GLN A 4 -2.75 -1.74 7.68
N LEU A 5 -1.49 -2.16 7.67
CA LEU A 5 -0.38 -1.40 8.27
C LEU A 5 -0.24 -0.03 7.59
N ALA A 6 -0.27 -0.01 6.26
CA ALA A 6 -0.25 1.21 5.48
C ALA A 6 -1.41 2.14 5.86
N ALA A 7 -2.63 1.60 6.01
CA ALA A 7 -3.80 2.36 6.45
C ALA A 7 -3.58 3.05 7.81
N HIS A 8 -3.00 2.36 8.78
CA HIS A 8 -2.71 2.95 10.09
C HIS A 8 -1.63 4.04 10.02
N LEU A 9 -0.62 3.89 9.17
CA LEU A 9 0.42 4.90 8.99
C LEU A 9 -0.13 6.16 8.30
N VAL A 10 -0.95 6.02 7.26
CA VAL A 10 -1.53 7.19 6.58
C VAL A 10 -2.59 7.90 7.43
N ASN A 11 -3.16 7.26 8.45
CA ASN A 11 -3.95 7.94 9.48
C ASN A 11 -3.15 8.93 10.33
N LEU A 12 -1.82 8.81 10.34
CA LEU A 12 -0.88 9.69 11.02
C LEU A 12 -0.14 10.62 10.04
N ASP A 13 -0.63 10.74 8.81
CA ASP A 13 -0.03 11.55 7.74
C ASP A 13 1.38 11.10 7.35
N ILE A 14 1.71 9.83 7.60
CA ILE A 14 2.95 9.21 7.14
C ILE A 14 2.71 8.61 5.75
N PRO A 15 3.35 9.12 4.67
CA PRO A 15 3.20 8.56 3.33
C PRO A 15 3.79 7.15 3.26
N VAL A 16 3.14 6.26 2.50
CA VAL A 16 3.55 4.85 2.41
C VAL A 16 3.70 4.43 0.96
N LEU A 17 4.86 3.86 0.64
CA LEU A 17 5.05 3.06 -0.57
C LEU A 17 4.66 1.61 -0.29
N LEU A 18 3.52 1.18 -0.80
CA LEU A 18 3.03 -0.18 -0.62
C LEU A 18 3.47 -1.05 -1.79
N TYR A 19 4.38 -1.98 -1.52
CA TYR A 19 4.91 -2.93 -2.48
C TYR A 19 4.14 -4.25 -2.46
N ASP A 20 3.97 -4.84 -3.63
CA ASP A 20 3.63 -6.25 -3.79
C ASP A 20 4.21 -6.78 -5.11
N LEU A 21 4.13 -8.10 -5.30
CA LEU A 21 4.53 -8.75 -6.54
C LEU A 21 3.66 -8.25 -7.72
N PRO A 22 4.28 -8.01 -8.88
CA PRO A 22 3.54 -7.67 -10.08
C PRO A 22 2.61 -8.81 -10.48
N LEU A 23 1.50 -8.49 -11.15
CA LEU A 23 0.63 -9.51 -11.73
C LEU A 23 1.15 -9.92 -13.12
N ASP A 24 1.21 -11.23 -13.37
CA ASP A 24 1.56 -11.79 -14.68
C ASP A 24 0.53 -11.41 -15.77
N LYS A 25 -0.71 -11.13 -15.37
CA LYS A 25 -1.82 -10.77 -16.25
C LYS A 25 -2.64 -9.62 -15.66
N GLY A 26 -2.90 -8.60 -16.47
CA GLY A 26 -3.64 -7.41 -16.08
C GLY A 26 -2.71 -6.26 -15.69
N PRO A 27 -3.19 -5.26 -14.93
CA PRO A 27 -2.35 -4.16 -14.48
C PRO A 27 -1.23 -4.69 -13.58
N THR A 28 0.02 -4.30 -13.87
CA THR A 28 1.22 -4.74 -13.13
C THR A 28 1.04 -4.56 -11.62
N ASN A 29 0.51 -3.41 -11.22
CA ASN A 29 0.24 -3.03 -9.84
C ASN A 29 -1.10 -3.56 -9.27
N GLY A 30 -1.76 -4.49 -9.95
CA GLY A 30 -3.12 -4.90 -9.65
C GLY A 30 -3.31 -5.51 -8.26
N ARG A 31 -2.29 -6.21 -7.73
CA ARG A 31 -2.35 -6.82 -6.40
C ARG A 31 -2.44 -5.77 -5.29
N VAL A 32 -1.58 -4.75 -5.33
CA VAL A 32 -1.62 -3.61 -4.39
C VAL A 32 -2.93 -2.83 -4.53
N LEU A 33 -3.37 -2.55 -5.76
CA LEU A 33 -4.63 -1.83 -6.02
C LEU A 33 -5.83 -2.57 -5.41
N GLN A 34 -5.88 -3.90 -5.56
CA GLN A 34 -6.92 -4.73 -4.94
C GLN A 34 -6.84 -4.66 -3.40
N ALA A 35 -5.63 -4.69 -2.83
CA ALA A 35 -5.45 -4.60 -1.38
C ALA A 35 -5.94 -3.25 -0.83
N ILE A 36 -5.60 -2.13 -1.48
CA ILE A 36 -6.08 -0.79 -1.10
C ILE A 36 -7.60 -0.70 -1.26
N HIS A 37 -8.18 -1.23 -2.36
CA HIS A 37 -9.62 -1.27 -2.54
C HIS A 37 -10.32 -2.10 -1.44
N GLY A 38 -9.68 -3.17 -0.99
CA GLY A 38 -10.13 -4.01 0.11
C GLY A 38 -10.30 -3.26 1.44
N LEU A 39 -9.43 -2.28 1.73
CA LEU A 39 -9.50 -1.47 2.96
C LEU A 39 -10.86 -0.79 3.14
N LYS A 40 -11.48 -0.34 2.05
CA LYS A 40 -12.79 0.34 2.07
C LYS A 40 -13.95 -0.57 2.48
N LYS A 41 -13.76 -1.89 2.45
CA LYS A 41 -14.79 -2.91 2.72
C LYS A 41 -14.63 -3.56 4.11
N MET A 42 -13.59 -3.19 4.86
CA MET A 42 -13.28 -3.80 6.14
C MET A 42 -14.13 -3.25 7.29
N SER A 43 -14.39 -4.09 8.30
CA SER A 43 -15.07 -3.71 9.54
C SER A 43 -14.33 -4.32 10.74
N PRO A 44 -13.84 -3.51 11.71
CA PRO A 44 -13.85 -2.04 11.70
C PRO A 44 -12.99 -1.46 10.55
N PRO A 45 -13.30 -0.24 10.07
CA PRO A 45 -12.53 0.38 9.01
C PRO A 45 -11.12 0.75 9.51
N PRO A 46 -10.05 0.33 8.80
CA PRO A 46 -8.68 0.65 9.20
C PRO A 46 -8.27 2.08 8.85
N LEU A 47 -8.94 2.71 7.87
CA LEU A 47 -8.77 4.13 7.51
C LEU A 47 -9.75 4.98 8.31
N VAL A 48 -9.26 6.03 8.97
CA VAL A 48 -10.11 7.02 9.66
C VAL A 48 -10.90 7.83 8.65
N GLU A 49 -10.27 8.22 7.56
CA GLU A 49 -10.86 8.94 6.42
C GLU A 49 -10.48 8.24 5.12
N LEU A 50 -11.44 8.03 4.22
CA LEU A 50 -11.20 7.33 2.95
C LEU A 50 -10.18 8.05 2.04
N GLU A 51 -10.08 9.38 2.16
CA GLU A 51 -9.19 10.23 1.38
C GLU A 51 -7.71 9.99 1.72
N ARG A 52 -7.41 9.54 2.95
CA ARG A 52 -6.05 9.20 3.38
C ARG A 52 -5.45 8.03 2.62
N ALA A 53 -6.28 7.21 1.96
CA ALA A 53 -5.78 6.21 1.01
C ALA A 53 -4.96 6.84 -0.13
N GLY A 54 -5.12 8.13 -0.41
CA GLY A 54 -4.31 8.87 -1.38
C GLY A 54 -2.84 9.05 -0.99
N LEU A 55 -2.49 8.86 0.29
CA LEU A 55 -1.10 8.85 0.78
C LEU A 55 -0.44 7.46 0.64
N ILE A 56 -1.20 6.45 0.21
CA ILE A 56 -0.67 5.13 -0.13
C ILE A 56 -0.32 5.13 -1.61
N GLU A 57 0.97 5.21 -1.89
CA GLU A 57 1.50 5.05 -3.23
C GLU A 57 1.68 3.58 -3.57
N VAL A 58 1.33 3.23 -4.80
CA VAL A 58 1.40 1.86 -5.29
C VAL A 58 2.75 1.58 -5.92
N ALA A 59 3.40 0.50 -5.50
CA ALA A 59 4.69 0.08 -6.03
C ALA A 59 4.74 -1.44 -6.26
N ASN A 60 5.64 -1.87 -7.14
CA ASN A 60 5.93 -3.29 -7.38
C ASN A 60 7.45 -3.50 -7.48
N TYR A 61 7.88 -4.73 -7.26
CA TYR A 61 9.31 -5.07 -7.18
C TYR A 61 10.04 -5.01 -8.53
N ASP A 62 9.35 -5.08 -9.66
CA ASP A 62 9.99 -5.08 -10.98
C ASP A 62 10.30 -3.64 -11.44
N ASP A 63 9.33 -2.74 -11.31
CA ASP A 63 9.42 -1.38 -11.84
C ASP A 63 9.93 -0.36 -10.80
N HIS A 64 9.65 -0.59 -9.52
CA HIS A 64 9.76 0.46 -8.50
C HIS A 64 10.83 0.21 -7.45
N LEU A 65 11.50 -0.95 -7.45
CA LEU A 65 12.50 -1.33 -6.43
C LEU A 65 13.53 -0.24 -6.08
N PRO A 66 14.08 0.57 -7.02
CA PRO A 66 15.01 1.64 -6.67
C PRO A 66 14.45 2.66 -5.67
N ARG A 67 13.13 2.89 -5.66
CA ARG A 67 12.47 3.83 -4.75
C ARG A 67 12.51 3.36 -3.29
N LEU A 68 12.76 2.08 -3.04
CA LEU A 68 12.87 1.55 -1.68
C LEU A 68 14.03 2.21 -0.90
N SER A 69 15.05 2.70 -1.62
CA SER A 69 16.15 3.51 -1.05
C SER A 69 15.74 4.89 -0.53
N THR A 70 14.54 5.37 -0.88
CA THR A 70 14.02 6.64 -0.38
C THR A 70 13.22 6.49 0.90
N CYS A 71 13.00 5.26 1.38
CA CYS A 71 12.24 5.00 2.60
C CYS A 71 13.12 5.12 3.84
N ASP A 72 12.65 5.83 4.87
CA ASP A 72 13.30 5.87 6.18
C ASP A 72 13.07 4.60 7.00
N LEU A 73 11.97 3.88 6.72
CA LEU A 73 11.56 2.66 7.39
C LEU A 73 10.99 1.67 6.36
N VAL A 74 11.43 0.42 6.44
CA VAL A 74 10.91 -0.69 5.64
C VAL A 74 10.29 -1.72 6.60
N ILE A 75 9.05 -2.09 6.33
CA ILE A 75 8.32 -3.12 7.09
C ILE A 75 7.97 -4.25 6.13
N GLU A 76 8.57 -5.42 6.35
CA GLU A 76 8.16 -6.65 5.67
C GLU A 76 6.93 -7.25 6.35
N ALA A 77 5.89 -7.56 5.58
CA ALA A 77 4.64 -8.11 6.09
C ALA A 77 4.05 -9.14 5.12
N ILE A 78 4.29 -10.42 5.41
CA ILE A 78 3.84 -11.60 4.64
C ILE A 78 2.43 -12.02 5.03
#